data_AF-A0A6J4X1J7-F1
#
_entry.id   AF-A0A6J4X1J7-F1
#
_cell.length_a   1.000
_cell.length_b   1.000
_cell.length_c   1.000
_cell.angle_alpha   90.00
_cell.angle_beta   90.00
_cell.angle_gamma   90.00
#
_symmetry.space_group_name_H-M   'P 1'
#
loop_
_entity.id
_entity.type
_entity.pdbx_description
1 polymer ?
#
loop_
_entity_poly.entity_id
_entity_poly.type
_entity_poly.pdbx_seq_one_letter_code
_entity_poly.pdbx_strand_id
1 'polypeptide(L)'
;MENCISTVRRILRFLDILKGNRDGLAFPRTVRKHIESLTTPIIEVRNTIEHMDKKIQNDVIQENEPVMLKITDSQDGIIIAGQSLKFSTLSTLIKKLHALGQSMVAWRVADDPNERQHA
;
A
#
# COMPACT_ATOMS: atom_id res chain seq x y z
N MET A 1 15.28 1.62 -7.86
CA MET A 1 15.28 2.74 -6.89
C MET A 1 14.18 2.48 -5.86
N GLU A 2 14.51 2.54 -4.57
CA GLU A 2 13.52 2.34 -3.50
C GLU A 2 12.91 3.69 -3.10
N ASN A 3 11.59 3.78 -3.14
CA ASN A 3 10.83 4.96 -2.69
C ASN A 3 9.68 4.50 -1.79
N CYS A 4 9.03 5.45 -1.11
CA CYS A 4 7.94 5.16 -0.17
C CYS A 4 6.81 4.34 -0.81
N ILE A 5 6.50 4.57 -2.08
CA ILE A 5 5.47 3.84 -2.85
C ILE A 5 5.88 2.37 -3.02
N SER A 6 7.13 2.11 -3.37
CA SER A 6 7.71 0.76 -3.49
C SER A 6 7.72 0.02 -2.16
N THR A 7 8.12 0.68 -1.06
CA THR A 7 8.11 0.07 0.28
C THR A 7 6.70 -0.31 0.71
N VAL A 8 5.75 0.60 0.50
CA VAL A 8 4.33 0.37 0.83
C VAL A 8 3.74 -0.79 0.03
N ARG A 9 4.06 -0.89 -1.27
CA ARG A 9 3.63 -2.03 -2.10
C ARG A 9 4.18 -3.36 -1.57
N ARG A 10 5.46 -3.39 -1.13
CA ARG A 10 6.03 -4.62 -0.55
C ARG A 10 5.26 -5.04 0.69
N ILE A 11 4.93 -4.10 1.58
CA ILE A 11 4.12 -4.37 2.78
C ILE A 11 2.75 -4.95 2.40
N LEU A 12 2.05 -4.33 1.44
CA LEU A 12 0.75 -4.82 0.99
C LEU A 12 0.83 -6.23 0.38
N ARG A 13 1.90 -6.52 -0.38
CA ARG A 13 2.15 -7.85 -0.92
C ARG A 13 2.35 -8.88 0.19
N PHE A 14 3.12 -8.55 1.22
CA PHE A 14 3.30 -9.43 2.37
C PHE A 14 1.98 -9.67 3.09
N LEU A 15 1.15 -8.64 3.29
CA LEU A 15 -0.17 -8.79 3.90
C LEU A 15 -1.10 -9.68 3.07
N ASP A 16 -1.05 -9.59 1.75
CA ASP A 16 -1.85 -10.43 0.86
C ASP A 16 -1.41 -11.90 0.88
N ILE A 17 -0.11 -12.17 0.99
CA ILE A 17 0.44 -13.52 1.21
C ILE A 17 -0.05 -14.06 2.56
N LEU A 18 0.06 -13.26 3.63
CA LEU A 18 -0.39 -13.66 4.95
C LEU A 18 -1.90 -13.94 4.98
N LYS A 19 -2.70 -13.15 4.25
CA LYS A 19 -4.16 -13.37 4.11
C LYS A 19 -4.50 -14.75 3.56
N GLY A 20 -3.71 -15.24 2.61
CA GLY A 20 -3.93 -16.51 1.91
C GLY A 20 -3.45 -17.75 2.67
N ASN A 21 -2.66 -17.57 3.74
CA ASN A 21 -2.10 -18.69 4.49
C ASN A 21 -3.17 -19.29 5.40
N ARG A 22 -3.58 -20.55 5.12
CA ARG A 22 -4.61 -21.27 5.89
C ARG A 22 -4.11 -21.79 7.24
N ASP A 23 -2.80 -21.97 7.37
CA ASP A 23 -2.15 -22.47 8.58
C ASP A 23 -1.59 -21.32 9.46
N GLY A 24 -1.90 -20.07 9.10
CA GLY A 24 -1.41 -18.86 9.77
C GLY A 24 -2.52 -17.98 10.35
N LEU A 25 -2.17 -16.71 10.64
CA LEU A 25 -3.07 -15.67 11.14
C LEU A 25 -4.39 -15.61 10.34
N ALA A 26 -5.50 -15.99 10.97
CA ALA A 26 -6.83 -15.82 10.40
C ALA A 26 -7.25 -14.33 10.45
N PHE A 27 -6.97 -13.59 9.40
CA PHE A 27 -7.35 -12.18 9.32
C PHE A 27 -8.87 -11.99 9.39
N PRO A 28 -9.38 -11.10 10.26
CA PRO A 28 -10.79 -10.69 10.24
C PRO A 28 -11.21 -10.19 8.86
N ARG A 29 -12.45 -10.48 8.45
CA ARG A 29 -12.97 -10.12 7.13
C ARG A 29 -12.86 -8.61 6.83
N THR A 30 -13.01 -7.78 7.85
CA THR A 30 -12.84 -6.32 7.77
C THR A 30 -11.41 -5.94 7.41
N VAL A 31 -10.41 -6.61 7.97
CA VAL A 31 -8.99 -6.40 7.66
C VAL A 31 -8.67 -6.86 6.24
N ARG A 32 -9.21 -8.01 5.81
CA ARG A 32 -9.03 -8.51 4.43
C ARG A 32 -9.54 -7.52 3.37
N LYS A 33 -10.77 -7.01 3.54
CA LYS A 33 -11.34 -5.98 2.67
C LYS A 33 -10.51 -4.70 2.67
N HIS A 34 -9.96 -4.33 3.82
CA HIS A 34 -9.08 -3.17 3.93
C HIS A 34 -7.79 -3.37 3.12
N ILE A 35 -7.10 -4.50 3.26
CA ILE A 35 -5.89 -4.81 2.48
C ILE A 35 -6.18 -4.70 0.98
N GLU A 36 -7.29 -5.29 0.52
CA GLU A 36 -7.71 -5.26 -0.89
C GLU A 36 -7.97 -3.83 -1.39
N SER A 37 -8.76 -3.03 -0.65
CA SER A 37 -9.09 -1.66 -1.04
C SER A 37 -7.88 -0.73 -1.14
N LEU A 38 -6.82 -1.05 -0.40
CA LEU A 38 -5.61 -0.24 -0.31
C LEU A 38 -4.56 -0.62 -1.35
N THR A 39 -4.74 -1.77 -2.02
CA THR A 39 -3.74 -2.34 -2.91
C THR A 39 -3.77 -1.73 -4.31
N THR A 40 -4.96 -1.48 -4.85
CA THR A 40 -5.15 -1.03 -6.24
C THR A 40 -4.47 0.32 -6.56
N PRO A 41 -4.71 1.42 -5.81
CA PRO A 41 -4.18 2.74 -6.18
C PRO A 41 -2.64 2.80 -6.16
N ILE A 42 -2.03 2.01 -5.29
CA ILE A 42 -0.58 1.98 -5.08
C ILE A 42 0.09 1.16 -6.16
N ILE A 43 -0.55 0.07 -6.58
CA ILE A 43 -0.10 -0.72 -7.73
C ILE A 43 -0.11 0.14 -8.99
N GLU A 44 -1.16 0.92 -9.23
CA GLU A 44 -1.30 1.75 -10.43
C GLU A 44 -0.22 2.83 -10.52
N VAL A 45 0.00 3.58 -9.43
CA VAL A 45 1.04 4.63 -9.37
C VAL A 45 2.43 4.00 -9.52
N ARG A 46 2.71 2.92 -8.80
CA ARG A 46 4.00 2.21 -8.91
C ARG A 46 4.22 1.66 -10.32
N ASN A 47 3.23 1.00 -10.91
CA ASN A 47 3.36 0.42 -12.24
C ASN A 47 3.63 1.51 -13.28
N THR A 48 3.05 2.69 -13.09
CA THR A 48 3.31 3.85 -13.94
C THR A 48 4.74 4.34 -13.78
N ILE A 49 5.28 4.43 -12.56
CA ILE A 49 6.69 4.78 -12.31
C ILE A 49 7.65 3.71 -12.89
N GLU A 50 7.39 2.42 -12.66
CA GLU A 50 8.30 1.33 -13.06
C GLU A 50 8.22 0.96 -14.55
N HIS A 51 7.11 1.25 -15.22
CA HIS A 51 6.89 0.89 -16.62
C HIS A 51 6.67 2.13 -17.50
N MET A 52 7.14 3.29 -17.03
CA MET A 52 7.00 4.56 -17.73
C MET A 52 7.58 4.51 -19.13
N ASP A 53 8.82 4.03 -19.28
CA ASP A 53 9.49 3.93 -20.58
C ASP A 53 8.69 3.08 -21.58
N LYS A 54 8.16 1.94 -21.12
CA LYS A 54 7.31 1.06 -21.93
C LYS A 54 5.98 1.72 -22.29
N LYS A 55 5.41 2.53 -21.39
CA LYS A 55 4.16 3.25 -21.65
C LYS A 55 4.37 4.40 -22.64
N ILE A 56 5.49 5.11 -22.56
CA ILE A 56 5.89 6.15 -23.53
C ILE A 56 6.10 5.51 -24.91
N GLN A 57 6.86 4.40 -25.00
CA GLN A 57 7.13 3.71 -26.27
C GLN A 57 5.88 3.18 -26.98
N ASN A 58 4.77 2.99 -26.26
CA ASN A 58 3.51 2.49 -26.81
C ASN A 58 2.43 3.59 -26.94
N ASP A 59 2.81 4.87 -26.87
CA ASP A 59 1.90 6.03 -26.94
C ASP A 59 0.74 6.00 -25.90
N VAL A 60 0.95 5.31 -24.78
CA VAL A 60 -0.02 5.28 -23.66
C VAL A 60 0.02 6.57 -22.86
N ILE A 61 1.17 7.24 -22.85
CA ILE A 61 1.39 8.54 -22.20
C ILE A 61 1.42 9.60 -23.29
N GLN A 62 0.51 10.55 -23.24
CA GLN A 62 0.43 11.60 -24.25
C GLN A 62 1.54 12.65 -24.05
N GLU A 63 1.91 13.38 -25.12
CA GLU A 63 2.96 14.42 -25.09
C GLU A 63 2.76 15.49 -24.00
N ASN A 64 1.52 15.74 -23.57
CA ASN A 64 1.19 16.75 -22.57
C ASN A 64 1.17 16.20 -21.13
N GLU A 65 1.43 14.91 -20.92
CA GLU A 65 1.42 14.31 -19.59
C GLU A 65 2.81 14.36 -18.92
N PRO A 66 2.87 14.57 -17.60
CA PRO A 66 4.15 14.62 -16.89
C PRO A 66 4.83 13.25 -16.88
N VAL A 67 5.97 13.15 -17.56
CA VAL A 67 6.87 11.97 -17.60
C VAL A 67 7.85 11.92 -16.41
N MET A 68 7.76 12.87 -15.49
CA MET A 68 8.45 12.84 -14.21
C MET A 68 7.46 13.09 -13.09
N LEU A 69 7.76 12.58 -11.89
CA LEU A 69 6.97 12.88 -10.69
C LEU A 69 6.94 14.40 -10.47
N LYS A 70 5.75 14.98 -10.59
CA LYS A 70 5.50 16.39 -10.30
C LYS A 70 4.59 16.49 -9.07
N ILE A 71 4.84 17.47 -8.21
CA ILE A 71 3.85 17.87 -7.19
C ILE A 71 2.64 18.48 -7.90
N THR A 72 1.43 18.14 -7.47
CA THR A 72 0.20 18.74 -8.01
C THR A 72 0.19 20.25 -7.78
N ASP A 73 -0.52 21.01 -8.61
CA ASP A 73 -0.57 22.48 -8.43
C ASP A 73 -1.24 22.88 -7.09
N SER A 74 -2.12 22.01 -6.57
CA SER A 74 -2.72 22.09 -5.23
C SER A 74 -1.77 21.71 -4.08
N GLN A 75 -0.55 21.23 -4.39
CA GLN A 75 0.46 20.78 -3.43
C GLN A 75 0.01 19.66 -2.46
N ASP A 76 -1.09 18.98 -2.76
CA ASP A 76 -1.67 17.93 -1.91
C ASP A 76 -1.34 16.51 -2.41
N GLY A 77 -0.51 16.37 -3.44
CA GLY A 77 -0.13 15.09 -4.00
C GLY A 77 0.94 15.14 -5.08
N ILE A 78 1.07 14.02 -5.77
CA ILE A 78 1.96 13.82 -6.91
C ILE A 78 1.17 13.40 -8.14
N ILE A 79 1.68 13.72 -9.32
CA ILE A 79 1.14 13.31 -10.62
C ILE A 79 2.25 12.78 -11.54
N ILE A 80 1.91 11.76 -12.33
CA ILE A 80 2.76 11.16 -13.37
C ILE A 80 1.88 10.49 -14.42
N ALA A 81 2.05 10.78 -15.71
CA ALA A 81 1.41 10.04 -16.81
C ALA A 81 -0.12 9.81 -16.62
N GLY A 82 -0.83 10.88 -16.25
CA GLY A 82 -2.28 10.87 -15.97
C GLY A 82 -2.70 10.27 -14.62
N GLN A 83 -1.79 9.61 -13.90
CA GLN A 83 -2.03 9.06 -12.56
C GLN A 83 -1.70 10.09 -11.49
N SER A 84 -2.58 10.24 -10.50
CA SER A 84 -2.34 11.10 -9.35
C SER A 84 -2.47 10.35 -8.04
N LEU A 85 -1.66 10.72 -7.06
CA LEU A 85 -1.73 10.20 -5.70
C LEU A 85 -1.68 11.34 -4.70
N LYS A 86 -2.76 11.50 -3.93
CA LYS A 86 -2.79 12.46 -2.83
C LYS A 86 -1.96 11.98 -1.64
N PHE A 87 -1.26 12.89 -0.99
CA PHE A 87 -0.53 12.62 0.25
C PHE A 87 -1.46 12.18 1.38
N SER A 88 -2.70 12.69 1.41
CA SER A 88 -3.71 12.27 2.38
C SER A 88 -4.07 10.79 2.23
N THR A 89 -4.17 10.27 1.00
CA THR A 89 -4.38 8.85 0.72
C THR A 89 -3.21 8.02 1.23
N LEU A 90 -1.97 8.44 0.93
CA LEU A 90 -0.76 7.77 1.41
C LEU A 90 -0.65 7.79 2.94
N SER A 91 -0.96 8.93 3.58
CA SER A 91 -0.95 9.06 5.04
C SER A 91 -2.01 8.16 5.69
N THR A 92 -3.23 8.15 5.15
CA THR A 92 -4.32 7.30 5.62
C THR A 92 -3.94 5.84 5.55
N LEU A 93 -3.33 5.43 4.44
CA LEU A 93 -2.82 4.08 4.27
C LEU A 93 -1.76 3.74 5.31
N ILE A 94 -0.73 4.58 5.47
CA ILE A 94 0.36 4.31 6.43
C ILE A 94 -0.21 4.17 7.85
N LYS A 95 -1.16 5.04 8.23
CA LYS A 95 -1.87 4.94 9.52
C LYS A 95 -2.64 3.63 9.65
N LYS A 96 -3.33 3.18 8.60
CA LYS A 96 -4.05 1.89 8.60
C LYS A 96 -3.10 0.70 8.70
N LEU A 97 -1.97 0.74 7.99
CA LEU A 97 -0.92 -0.29 8.10
C LEU A 97 -0.31 -0.32 9.51
N HIS A 98 -0.06 0.84 10.10
CA HIS A 98 0.40 0.94 11.48
C HIS A 98 -0.62 0.35 12.47
N ALA A 99 -1.89 0.74 12.37
CA ALA A 99 -2.96 0.21 13.23
C ALA A 99 -3.12 -1.31 13.08
N LEU A 100 -2.97 -1.83 11.86
CA LEU A 100 -2.94 -3.27 11.62
C LEU A 100 -1.75 -3.94 12.32
N GLY A 101 -0.55 -3.36 12.20
CA GLY A 101 0.63 -3.84 12.91
C GLY A 101 0.44 -3.88 14.43
N GLN A 102 -0.14 -2.83 15.01
CA GLN A 102 -0.48 -2.79 16.44
C GLN A 102 -1.49 -3.88 16.81
N SER A 103 -2.52 -4.07 15.98
CA SER A 103 -3.53 -5.13 16.20
C SER A 103 -2.90 -6.52 16.16
N MET A 104 -1.93 -6.76 15.28
CA MET A 104 -1.20 -8.03 15.20
C MET A 104 -0.30 -8.27 16.41
N VAL A 105 0.35 -7.23 16.94
CA VAL A 105 1.14 -7.32 18.18
C VAL A 105 0.24 -7.67 19.36
N ALA A 106 -0.89 -6.98 19.51
CA ALA A 106 -1.88 -7.29 20.55
C ALA A 106 -2.45 -8.71 20.41
N TRP A 107 -2.57 -9.21 19.19
CA TRP A 107 -3.00 -10.59 18.94
C TRP A 107 -2.00 -11.61 19.48
N ARG A 108 -0.69 -11.38 19.29
CA ARG A 108 0.37 -12.23 19.85
C ARG A 108 0.29 -12.33 21.38
N VAL A 109 -0.02 -11.23 22.05
CA VAL A 109 -0.17 -11.14 23.52
C VAL A 109 -1.39 -11.94 23.98
N ALA A 110 -2.52 -11.82 23.28
CA ALA A 110 -3.75 -12.53 23.63
C ALA A 110 -3.69 -14.06 23.40
N ASP A 111 -2.84 -14.52 22.47
CA ASP A 111 -2.64 -15.92 22.11
C ASP A 111 -1.46 -16.58 22.87
N ASP A 112 -0.70 -15.84 23.69
CA ASP A 112 0.36 -16.41 24.53
C ASP A 112 -0.24 -17.01 25.82
N PRO A 113 -0.26 -18.34 25.98
CA PRO A 113 -0.84 -18.98 27.16
C PRO A 113 -0.09 -18.67 28.46
N ASN A 114 1.15 -18.15 28.40
CA ASN A 114 1.93 -17.80 29.59
C ASN A 114 1.52 -16.47 30.25
N GLU A 115 0.85 -15.56 29.54
CA GLU A 115 0.41 -14.28 30.14
C GLU A 115 -0.98 -14.37 30.81
N ARG A 116 -1.74 -15.44 30.57
CA ARG A 116 -3.05 -15.66 31.21
C ARG A 116 -2.96 -16.13 32.67
N GLN A 117 -1.76 -16.37 33.21
CA GLN A 117 -1.56 -16.85 34.58
C GLN A 117 -1.30 -15.73 35.61
N HIS A 118 -1.24 -14.47 35.19
CA HIS A 118 -0.93 -13.33 36.08
C HIS A 118 -1.98 -12.20 36.07
N ALA A 119 -3.19 -12.45 35.56
CA ALA A 119 -4.32 -11.52 35.65
C ALA A 119 -5.32 -11.95 36.73
#